data_AF-A0A9D6U7K3-F1
#
_entry.id   AF-A0A9D6U7K3-F1
#
_cell.length_a   1.000
_cell.length_b   1.000
_cell.length_c   1.000
_cell.angle_alpha   90.00
_cell.angle_beta   90.00
_cell.angle_gamma   90.00
#
_symmetry.space_group_name_H-M   'P 1'
#
loop_
_entity.id
_entity.type
_entity.pdbx_description
1 polymer ?
#
loop_
_entity_poly.entity_id
_entity_poly.type
_entity_poly.pdbx_seq_one_letter_code
_entity_poly.pdbx_strand_id
1 'polypeptide(L)' 'MDLTLDYRTFKKRVDSKTGNILFYRNDIKGLPDKVYQGDGFTVEIKNNQVYLIDIFNAEKMLNNLLKSVKTEVA' A
#
# COMPACT_ATOMS: atom_id res chain seq x y z
N MET A 1 12.27 -7.76 9.70
CA MET A 1 12.77 -6.63 8.89
C MET A 1 11.89 -5.46 9.25
N ASP A 2 12.46 -4.42 9.85
CA ASP A 2 11.70 -3.22 10.20
C ASP A 2 11.47 -2.42 8.93
N LEU A 3 10.27 -2.56 8.35
CA LEU A 3 9.83 -1.77 7.22
C LEU A 3 9.55 -0.36 7.72
N THR A 4 10.26 0.61 7.15
CA THR A 4 10.04 2.02 7.49
C THR A 4 9.02 2.64 6.53
N LEU A 5 7.97 3.24 7.09
CA LEU A 5 6.98 4.03 6.36
C LEU A 5 7.05 5.48 6.83
N ASP A 6 7.67 6.36 6.02
CA ASP A 6 7.61 7.80 6.26
C ASP A 6 6.49 8.41 5.40
N TYR A 7 5.31 8.55 6.00
CA TYR A 7 4.13 9.09 5.34
C TYR A 7 4.34 10.46 4.69
N ARG A 8 5.23 11.31 5.24
CA ARG A 8 5.45 12.68 4.74
C ARG A 8 6.10 12.71 3.35
N THR A 9 6.77 11.63 2.98
CA THR A 9 7.44 11.49 1.67
C THR A 9 6.48 11.07 0.56
N PHE A 10 5.30 10.56 0.92
CA PHE A 10 4.32 10.07 -0.05
C PHE A 10 3.49 11.20 -0.66
N LYS A 11 3.32 11.08 -1.97
CA LYS A 11 2.24 11.76 -2.71
C LYS A 11 1.05 10.82 -2.80
N LYS A 12 -0.15 11.39 -2.84
CA LYS A 12 -1.42 10.66 -2.99
C LYS A 12 -2.11 11.08 -4.29
N ARG A 13 -2.60 10.10 -5.04
CA ARG A 13 -3.54 10.28 -6.15
C ARG A 13 -4.77 9.42 -5.91
N VAL A 14 -5.93 9.93 -6.30
CA VAL A 14 -7.19 9.20 -6.25
C VAL A 14 -7.80 9.26 -7.65
N ASP A 15 -8.12 8.10 -8.22
CA ASP A 15 -8.89 8.03 -9.45
C ASP A 15 -10.37 8.30 -9.13
N SER A 16 -10.94 9.33 -9.76
CA SER A 16 -12.31 9.77 -9.46
C SER A 16 -13.38 8.85 -10.04
N LYS A 17 -13.05 7.96 -10.97
CA LYS A 17 -13.99 7.02 -11.60
C LYS A 17 -14.03 5.69 -10.86
N THR A 18 -12.86 5.18 -10.47
CA THR A 18 -12.75 3.85 -9.83
C THR A 18 -12.61 3.92 -8.32
N GLY A 19 -12.25 5.09 -7.77
CA GLY A 19 -11.92 5.24 -6.36
C GLY A 19 -10.55 4.66 -5.98
N ASN A 20 -9.74 4.24 -6.97
CA ASN A 20 -8.41 3.69 -6.71
C ASN A 20 -7.51 4.74 -6.06
N ILE A 21 -6.69 4.33 -5.11
CA ILE A 21 -5.82 5.23 -4.36
C ILE A 21 -4.38 4.79 -4.56
N LEU A 22 -3.56 5.68 -5.12
CA LEU A 22 -2.12 5.47 -5.27
C LEU A 22 -1.36 6.38 -4.31
N PHE A 23 -0.62 5.77 -3.40
CA PHE A 23 0.44 6.44 -2.65
C PHE A 23 1.77 6.12 -3.31
N TYR A 24 2.56 7.15 -3.63
CA TYR A 24 3.85 6.95 -4.31
C TYR A 24 4.89 7.99 -3.90
N ARG A 25 6.16 7.59 -4.02
CA ARG A 25 7.34 8.42 -3.77
C ARG A 25 8.07 8.74 -5.08
N ASN A 26 8.49 9.99 -5.24
CA ASN A 26 9.22 10.44 -6.43
C ASN A 26 10.76 10.36 -6.27
N ASP A 27 11.22 10.27 -5.03
CA ASP A 27 12.63 10.23 -4.65
C ASP A 27 13.25 8.83 -4.84
N ILE A 28 12.42 7.80 -4.97
CA ILE A 28 12.84 6.42 -5.25
C ILE A 28 12.56 6.10 -6.72
N LYS A 29 13.57 5.57 -7.42
CA LYS A 29 13.51 5.26 -8.87
C LYS A 29 14.00 3.85 -9.18
N GLY A 30 13.65 3.35 -10.36
CA GLY A 30 14.02 2.02 -10.86
C GLY A 30 13.09 0.91 -10.36
N LEU A 31 13.46 -0.34 -10.60
CA LEU A 31 12.63 -1.51 -10.25
C LEU A 31 12.57 -1.76 -8.73
N PRO A 32 11.46 -2.31 -8.20
CA PRO A 32 11.35 -2.71 -6.80
C PRO A 32 12.25 -3.89 -6.47
N ASP A 33 12.72 -3.96 -5.23
CA ASP A 33 13.41 -5.14 -4.70
C ASP A 33 12.39 -6.24 -4.33
N LYS A 34 11.21 -5.83 -3.86
CA LYS A 34 10.10 -6.71 -3.49
C LYS A 34 8.76 -6.08 -3.84
N VAL A 35 7.82 -6.93 -4.23
CA VAL A 35 6.42 -6.55 -4.45
C VAL A 35 5.54 -7.50 -3.66
N TYR A 36 4.66 -6.94 -2.83
CA TYR A 36 3.64 -7.68 -2.11
C TYR A 36 2.29 -7.39 -2.73
N GLN A 37 1.66 -8.43 -3.26
CA GLN A 37 0.32 -8.36 -3.80
C GLN A 37 -0.66 -8.87 -2.75
N GLY A 38 -1.52 -7.98 -2.30
CA GLY A 38 -2.63 -8.29 -1.44
C GLY A 38 -3.94 -8.29 -2.21
N ASP A 39 -4.98 -8.75 -1.54
CA ASP A 39 -6.30 -8.79 -2.13
C ASP A 39 -6.94 -7.38 -2.12
N GLY A 40 -6.79 -6.66 -3.23
CA GLY A 40 -7.26 -5.29 -3.42
C GLY A 40 -6.18 -4.20 -3.31
N PHE A 41 -4.91 -4.60 -3.12
CA PHE A 41 -3.80 -3.65 -3.06
C PHE A 41 -2.45 -4.28 -3.47
N THR A 42 -1.49 -3.43 -3.84
CA THR A 42 -0.08 -3.79 -4.07
C THR A 42 0.82 -2.87 -3.26
N VAL A 43 1.87 -3.41 -2.66
CA VAL A 43 2.93 -2.65 -1.98
C VAL A 43 4.28 -2.96 -2.62
N GLU A 44 5.01 -1.93 -3.02
CA GLU A 44 6.36 -2.06 -3.55
C GLU A 44 7.39 -1.52 -2.56
N ILE A 45 8.48 -2.27 -2.42
CA ILE A 45 9.57 -1.98 -1.49
C ILE A 45 10.89 -1.90 -2.26
N LYS A 46 11.68 -0.89 -1.91
CA LYS A 46 13.03 -0.68 -2.42
C LYS A 46 13.92 -0.10 -1.33
N ASN A 47 15.15 -0.57 -1.23
CA ASN A 47 16.09 -0.18 -0.17
C ASN A 47 15.49 -0.34 1.24
N ASN A 48 14.72 -1.41 1.46
CA ASN A 48 13.98 -1.68 2.71
C ASN A 48 12.95 -0.60 3.10
N GLN A 49 12.54 0.26 2.17
CA GLN A 49 11.51 1.28 2.36
C GLN A 49 10.31 0.99 1.48
N VAL A 50 9.11 1.18 2.01
CA VAL A 50 7.91 1.22 1.18
C VAL A 50 7.96 2.50 0.35
N TYR A 51 7.70 2.38 -0.95
CA TYR A 51 7.71 3.53 -1.86
C TYR A 51 6.50 3.66 -2.77
N LEU A 52 5.72 2.58 -2.91
CA LEU A 52 4.47 2.60 -3.63
C LEU A 52 3.45 1.73 -2.90
N ILE A 53 2.24 2.25 -2.74
CA ILE A 53 1.06 1.51 -2.29
C ILE A 53 -0.07 1.83 -3.27
N ASP A 54 -0.49 0.85 -4.04
CA ASP A 54 -1.61 0.95 -4.98
C ASP A 54 -2.81 0.20 -4.42
N ILE A 55 -3.88 0.90 -4.10
CA ILE A 55 -5.15 0.35 -3.63
C ILE A 55 -6.13 0.41 -4.79
N PHE A 56 -6.23 -0.69 -5.53
CA PHE A 56 -7.09 -0.82 -6.71
C PHE A 56 -8.48 -1.41 -6.40
N ASN A 57 -8.71 -1.87 -5.16
CA ASN A 57 -10.05 -2.21 -4.66
C ASN A 57 -10.11 -1.96 -3.14
N ALA A 58 -10.43 -0.72 -2.77
CA ALA A 58 -10.46 -0.27 -1.38
C ALA A 58 -11.50 -1.03 -0.54
N GLU A 59 -12.67 -1.35 -1.10
CA GLU A 59 -13.70 -2.11 -0.39
C GLU A 59 -13.19 -3.48 0.03
N LYS A 60 -12.55 -4.21 -0.89
CA LYS A 60 -12.01 -5.54 -0.61
C LYS A 60 -10.88 -5.50 0.42
N MET A 61 -9.97 -4.54 0.29
CA MET A 61 -8.89 -4.31 1.26
C MET A 61 -9.47 -4.04 2.66
N LEU A 62 -10.43 -3.12 2.79
CA LEU A 62 -11.04 -2.76 4.07
C LEU A 62 -11.81 -3.94 4.68
N ASN A 63 -12.54 -4.71 3.88
CA ASN A 63 -13.21 -5.92 4.35
C ASN A 63 -12.22 -6.97 4.89
N ASN A 64 -11.06 -7.13 4.26
CA ASN A 64 -10.01 -8.03 4.75
C ASN A 64 -9.36 -7.49 6.05
N LEU A 65 -9.14 -6.18 6.16
CA LEU A 65 -8.69 -5.55 7.40
C LEU A 65 -9.70 -5.75 8.55
N LEU A 66 -11.00 -5.61 8.28
CA LEU A 66 -12.04 -5.85 9.29
C LEU A 66 -12.06 -7.30 9.78
N LYS A 67 -11.72 -8.28 8.93
CA LYS A 67 -11.58 -9.68 9.34
C LYS A 67 -10.39 -9.87 10.28
N SER A 68 -9.24 -9.23 10.00
CA SER A 68 -8.06 -9.38 10.86
C SER A 68 -8.28 -8.76 12.24
N VAL A 69 -8.92 -7.60 12.32
CA VAL A 69 -9.25 -6.94 13.60
C VAL A 69 -10.16 -7.80 14.47
N LYS A 70 -11.14 -8.48 13.88
CA LYS A 70 -12.03 -9.39 14.63
C LYS A 70 -11.33 -10.66 15.13
N THR A 71 -10.19 -11.00 14.55
CA THR A 71 -9.45 -12.22 14.88
C THR A 71 -8.45 -12.00 16.03
N GLU A 72 -8.04 -10.76 16.29
CA GLU A 72 -7.08 -10.41 17.35
C GLU A 72 -7.69 -10.24 18.76
N VAL A 73 -9.02 -10.34 18.91
CA VAL A 73 -9.71 -10.26 20.21
C VAL A 73 -10.01 -11.65 20.79
N ALA A 74 -9.16 -12.64 20.52
CA ALA A 74 -9.29 -14.01 21.04
C ALA A 74 -8.16 -14.37 22.02
#